data_AF-A0A817NTU7-F1
#
_entry.id   AF-A0A817NTU7-F1
#
_cell.length_a   1.000
_cell.length_b   1.000
_cell.length_c   1.000
_cell.angle_alpha   90.00
_cell.angle_beta   90.00
_cell.angle_gamma   90.00
#
_symmetry.space_group_name_H-M   'P 1'
#
loop_
_entity.id
_entity.type
_entity.pdbx_description
1 polymer ?
#
loop_
_entity_poly.entity_id
_entity_poly.type
_entity_poly.pdbx_seq_one_letter_code
_entity_poly.pdbx_strand_id
1 'polypeptide(L)'
;RKSEIAFSPLKKWLFTGEKVFDLDGIYNSQNDRVWATSREEADRKGGFREKTKYPKKVMVWLGTCADGLRTPVKLENGTMDAEVYINEVLPIALECGDNDKMLGDD
;
A
#
# COMPACT_ATOMS: atom_id res chain seq x y z
N ARG A 1 5.34 33.96 -22.39
CA ARG A 1 4.63 32.82 -23.02
C ARG A 1 4.85 31.62 -22.14
N LYS A 2 3.80 31.14 -21.46
CA LYS A 2 3.84 29.87 -20.73
C LYS A 2 4.15 28.79 -21.78
N SER A 3 5.34 28.20 -21.73
CA SER A 3 5.64 27.02 -22.54
C SER A 3 4.65 25.95 -22.12
N GLU A 4 3.79 25.55 -23.05
CA GLU A 4 3.00 24.34 -22.95
C GLU A 4 3.97 23.20 -22.60
N ILE A 5 3.96 22.79 -21.34
CA ILE A 5 4.58 21.56 -20.92
C ILE A 5 3.77 20.50 -21.64
N ALA A 6 4.38 19.92 -22.68
CA ALA A 6 3.86 18.79 -23.42
C ALA A 6 3.17 17.83 -22.44
N PHE A 7 1.92 17.46 -22.74
CA PHE A 7 1.15 16.49 -21.97
C PHE A 7 2.03 15.27 -21.68
N SER A 8 2.55 15.19 -20.47
CA SER A 8 3.45 14.10 -20.10
C SER A 8 2.63 12.80 -20.16
N PRO A 9 3.08 11.75 -20.89
CA PRO A 9 2.39 10.47 -20.95
C PRO A 9 2.17 9.86 -19.55
N LEU A 10 2.95 10.30 -18.55
CA LEU A 10 2.79 9.94 -17.14
C LEU A 10 1.42 10.31 -16.54
N LYS A 11 0.70 11.30 -17.09
CA LYS A 11 -0.65 11.64 -16.62
C LYS A 11 -1.69 10.55 -16.86
N LYS A 12 -1.39 9.60 -17.74
CA LYS A 12 -2.29 8.49 -18.11
C LYS A 12 -1.94 7.18 -17.40
N TRP A 13 -0.93 7.19 -16.54
CA TRP A 13 -0.41 5.98 -15.91
C TRP A 13 -0.92 5.90 -14.48
N LEU A 14 -1.58 4.78 -14.17
CA LEU A 14 -1.90 4.38 -12.82
C LEU A 14 -0.91 3.30 -12.38
N PHE A 15 -0.19 3.57 -11.30
CA PHE A 15 0.63 2.56 -10.62
C PHE A 15 -0.19 1.98 -9.48
N THR A 16 -0.29 0.66 -9.42
CA THR A 16 -1.06 -0.05 -8.39
C THR A 16 -0.21 -1.09 -7.70
N GLY A 17 -0.66 -1.52 -6.53
CA GLY A 17 -0.15 -2.73 -5.91
C GLY A 17 -0.91 -3.10 -4.65
N GLU A 18 -0.78 -4.36 -4.28
CA GLU A 18 -1.34 -4.94 -3.08
C GLU A 18 -0.24 -5.16 -2.04
N LYS A 19 -0.56 -4.87 -0.78
CA LYS A 19 0.32 -5.18 0.34
C LYS A 19 -0.47 -5.73 1.52
N VAL A 20 0.03 -6.82 2.08
CA VAL A 20 -0.50 -7.40 3.32
C VAL A 20 0.21 -6.77 4.53
N PHE A 21 -0.58 -6.33 5.50
CA PHE A 21 -0.14 -5.76 6.78
C PHE A 21 -0.61 -6.64 7.93
N ASP A 22 0.25 -6.83 8.93
CA ASP A 22 -0.15 -7.48 10.19
C ASP A 22 -0.83 -6.44 11.10
N LEU A 23 -2.04 -6.74 11.58
CA LEU A 23 -2.84 -5.85 12.43
C LEU A 23 -2.34 -5.80 13.88
N ASP A 24 -1.77 -6.92 14.37
CA ASP A 24 -1.38 -7.07 15.78
C ASP A 24 0.05 -6.57 16.06
N GLY A 25 0.55 -5.64 15.23
CA GLY A 25 1.82 -4.97 15.43
C GLY A 25 3.01 -5.72 14.84
N ILE A 26 3.60 -5.14 13.80
CA ILE A 26 4.90 -5.55 13.29
C ILE A 26 5.96 -4.92 14.20
N TYR A 27 6.67 -5.73 15.00
CA TYR A 27 8.01 -5.30 15.45
C TYR A 27 8.87 -5.17 14.20
N ASN A 28 9.15 -3.93 13.84
CA ASN A 28 9.98 -3.56 12.73
C ASN A 28 11.36 -3.24 13.30
N SER A 29 12.30 -4.18 13.17
CA SER A 29 13.66 -4.02 13.70
C SER A 29 14.40 -2.80 13.14
N GLN A 30 13.95 -2.22 12.02
CA GLN A 30 14.50 -0.98 11.50
C GLN A 30 14.01 0.26 12.26
N ASN A 31 12.75 0.27 12.70
CA ASN A 31 12.13 1.39 13.39
C ASN A 31 12.21 1.28 14.92
N ASP A 32 12.20 0.07 15.47
CA ASP A 32 12.13 -0.21 16.91
C ASP A 32 13.53 -0.48 17.51
N ARG A 33 14.52 0.32 17.11
CA ARG A 33 15.91 0.12 17.54
C ARG A 33 16.10 0.50 19.00
N VAL A 34 16.75 -0.39 19.74
CA VAL A 34 17.18 -0.15 21.12
C VAL A 34 18.67 0.19 21.13
N TRP A 35 19.03 1.36 21.65
CA TRP A 35 20.43 1.71 21.91
C TRP A 35 20.90 1.01 23.19
N ALA A 36 21.88 0.13 23.05
CA ALA A 36 22.47 -0.62 24.15
C ALA A 36 23.92 -0.99 23.81
N THR A 37 24.74 -1.15 24.85
CA THR A 37 26.14 -1.57 24.75
C THR A 37 26.34 -3.09 24.86
N SER A 38 25.33 -3.80 25.38
CA SER A 38 25.30 -5.27 25.44
C SER A 38 23.90 -5.83 25.14
N ARG A 39 23.81 -7.15 24.92
CA ARG A 39 22.54 -7.84 24.73
C ARG A 39 21.67 -7.78 25.99
N GLU A 40 22.27 -7.98 27.16
CA GLU A 40 21.57 -7.93 28.46
C GLU A 40 21.02 -6.53 28.75
N GLU A 41 21.73 -5.47 28.33
CA GLU A 41 21.20 -4.12 28.40
C GLU A 41 20.04 -3.90 27.42
N ALA A 42 20.16 -4.40 26.18
CA ALA A 42 19.09 -4.31 25.20
C ALA A 42 17.82 -5.03 25.70
N ASP A 43 17.97 -6.23 26.26
CA ASP A 43 16.88 -7.06 26.73
C ASP A 43 16.14 -6.39 27.91
N ARG A 44 16.89 -5.82 28.87
CA ARG A 44 16.31 -5.00 29.96
C ARG A 44 15.58 -3.75 29.46
N LYS A 45 15.98 -3.21 28.31
CA LYS A 45 15.33 -2.07 27.64
C LYS A 45 14.16 -2.49 26.73
N GLY A 46 13.70 -3.73 26.80
CA GLY A 46 12.60 -4.23 25.98
C GLY A 46 13.04 -4.73 24.60
N GLY A 47 14.27 -5.21 24.48
CA GLY A 47 14.79 -5.87 23.28
C GLY A 47 14.10 -7.20 22.96
N PHE A 48 13.50 -7.86 23.97
CA PHE A 48 12.59 -8.97 23.76
C PHE A 48 11.20 -8.47 23.35
N ARG A 49 10.73 -8.98 22.21
CA ARG A 49 9.38 -8.73 21.69
C ARG A 49 8.74 -10.05 21.35
N GLU A 50 7.67 -10.39 22.07
CA GLU A 50 6.83 -11.53 21.71
C GLU A 50 6.07 -11.23 20.43
N LYS A 51 5.92 -12.25 19.57
CA LYS A 51 5.16 -12.16 18.32
C LYS A 51 4.15 -13.29 18.26
N THR A 52 2.93 -12.95 17.86
CA THR A 52 1.93 -13.95 17.46
C THR A 52 2.42 -14.67 16.22
N LYS A 53 2.43 -16.02 16.22
CA LYS A 53 2.89 -16.83 15.07
C LYS A 53 2.03 -16.60 13.81
N TYR A 54 0.74 -16.32 14.00
CA TYR A 54 -0.24 -16.06 12.93
C TYR A 54 -1.04 -14.81 13.29
N PRO A 55 -0.46 -13.60 13.13
CA PRO A 55 -1.18 -12.37 13.42
C PRO A 55 -2.33 -12.20 12.44
N LYS A 56 -3.37 -11.46 12.84
CA LYS A 56 -4.41 -11.04 11.89
C LYS A 56 -3.77 -10.18 10.80
N LYS A 57 -4.25 -10.35 9.57
CA LYS A 57 -3.70 -9.67 8.39
C LYS A 57 -4.80 -8.89 7.69
N VAL A 58 -4.43 -7.76 7.10
CA VAL A 58 -5.28 -7.01 6.17
C VAL A 58 -4.51 -6.84 4.86
N MET A 59 -5.12 -7.16 3.73
CA MET A 59 -4.57 -6.80 2.44
C MET A 59 -5.09 -5.41 2.08
N VAL A 60 -4.20 -4.54 1.58
CA VAL A 60 -4.56 -3.20 1.12
C VAL A 60 -4.12 -3.06 -0.32
N TRP A 61 -5.05 -2.68 -1.19
CA TRP A 61 -4.73 -2.18 -2.51
C TRP A 61 -4.54 -0.66 -2.44
N LEU A 62 -3.54 -0.15 -3.16
CA LEU A 62 -3.31 1.28 -3.31
C LEU A 62 -2.92 1.60 -4.77
N GLY A 63 -3.56 2.63 -5.31
CA GLY A 63 -3.20 3.23 -6.59
C GLY A 63 -2.56 4.60 -6.42
N THR A 64 -1.69 5.00 -7.34
CA THR A 64 -1.17 6.36 -7.45
C THR A 64 -0.99 6.77 -8.89
N CYS A 65 -1.27 8.04 -9.18
CA CYS A 65 -0.97 8.63 -10.47
C CYS A 65 -0.60 10.11 -10.36
N ALA A 66 -0.52 10.81 -11.50
CA ALA A 66 0.13 12.12 -11.59
C ALA A 66 -0.50 13.22 -10.70
N ASP A 67 -1.78 13.09 -10.37
CA ASP A 67 -2.57 13.97 -9.49
C ASP A 67 -2.61 13.47 -8.03
N GLY A 68 -2.11 12.26 -7.74
CA GLY A 68 -1.91 11.77 -6.37
C GLY A 68 -2.39 10.33 -6.12
N LEU A 69 -2.48 10.00 -4.83
CA LEU A 69 -2.91 8.71 -4.34
C LEU A 69 -4.41 8.50 -4.54
N ARG A 70 -4.80 7.27 -4.88
CA ARG A 70 -6.18 6.80 -4.81
C ARG A 70 -6.54 6.41 -3.38
N THR A 71 -7.84 6.34 -3.10
CA THR A 71 -8.35 5.83 -1.82
C THR A 71 -7.88 4.38 -1.62
N PRO A 72 -7.23 4.04 -0.50
CA PRO A 72 -6.82 2.66 -0.24
C PRO A 72 -8.04 1.74 -0.05
N VAL A 73 -8.04 0.58 -0.70
CA VAL A 73 -9.07 -0.46 -0.51
C VAL A 73 -8.56 -1.48 0.48
N LYS A 74 -9.31 -1.70 1.57
CA LYS A 74 -8.94 -2.66 2.63
C LYS A 74 -9.74 -3.94 2.45
N LEU A 75 -9.02 -5.05 2.30
CA LEU A 75 -9.58 -6.39 2.18
C LEU A 75 -9.32 -7.14 3.48
N GLU A 76 -10.31 -7.16 4.36
CA GLU A 76 -10.21 -7.76 5.69
C GLU A 76 -10.12 -9.29 5.65
N ASN A 77 -10.70 -9.91 4.62
CA ASN A 77 -10.58 -11.36 4.38
C ASN A 77 -9.29 -11.76 3.64
N GLY A 78 -8.44 -10.78 3.32
CA GLY A 78 -7.05 -10.98 2.88
C GLY A 78 -6.85 -11.57 1.50
N THR A 79 -7.91 -11.79 0.71
CA THR A 79 -7.82 -12.33 -0.64
C THR A 79 -8.43 -11.36 -1.63
N MET A 80 -7.69 -11.07 -2.70
CA MET A 80 -8.18 -10.37 -3.88
C MET A 80 -8.52 -11.42 -4.92
N ASP A 81 -9.79 -11.55 -5.26
CA ASP A 81 -10.22 -12.29 -6.46
C ASP A 81 -10.71 -11.32 -7.54
N ALA A 82 -11.14 -11.87 -8.68
CA ALA A 82 -11.58 -11.06 -9.80
C ALA A 82 -12.87 -10.27 -9.48
N GLU A 83 -13.79 -10.84 -8.71
CA GLU A 83 -15.07 -10.21 -8.37
C GLU A 83 -14.83 -9.04 -7.42
N VAL A 84 -14.03 -9.24 -6.37
CA VAL A 84 -13.58 -8.19 -5.45
C VAL A 84 -12.85 -7.09 -6.22
N TYR A 85 -11.95 -7.43 -7.13
CA TYR A 85 -11.22 -6.43 -7.91
C TYR A 85 -12.17 -5.58 -8.77
N ILE A 86 -13.09 -6.22 -9.50
CA ILE A 86 -14.05 -5.53 -10.36
C ILE A 86 -14.99 -4.64 -9.55
N ASN A 87 -15.49 -5.12 -8.41
CA ASN A 87 -16.52 -4.43 -7.64
C ASN A 87 -15.96 -3.38 -6.67
N GLU A 88 -14.79 -3.62 -6.08
CA GLU A 88 -14.24 -2.75 -5.03
C GLU A 88 -13.04 -1.92 -5.48
N VAL A 89 -12.16 -2.47 -6.33
CA VAL A 89 -10.91 -1.79 -6.73
C VAL A 89 -11.08 -0.97 -8.01
N LEU A 90 -11.67 -1.57 -9.04
CA LEU A 90 -11.77 -0.96 -10.36
C LEU A 90 -12.46 0.42 -10.35
N PRO A 91 -13.56 0.64 -9.60
CA PRO A 91 -14.19 1.97 -9.54
C PRO A 91 -13.24 3.06 -9.03
N ILE A 92 -12.37 2.73 -8.07
CA ILE A 92 -11.39 3.65 -7.51
C ILE A 92 -10.17 3.82 -8.44
N ALA A 93 -9.78 2.75 -9.13
CA ALA A 93 -8.71 2.79 -10.11
C ALA A 93 -9.06 3.72 -11.29
N LEU A 94 -10.31 3.68 -11.75
CA LEU A 94 -10.80 4.49 -12.87
C LEU A 94 -10.90 5.98 -12.58
N GLU A 95 -10.89 6.39 -11.29
CA GLU A 95 -10.77 7.82 -10.92
C GLU A 95 -9.47 8.46 -11.44
N CYS A 96 -8.48 7.65 -11.83
CA CYS A 96 -7.24 8.13 -12.40
C CYS A 96 -7.32 8.25 -13.94
N GLY A 97 -7.41 9.49 -14.43
CA GLY A 97 -7.40 9.80 -15.86
C GLY A 97 -8.60 10.63 -16.29
N ASP A 98 -8.62 11.07 -17.55
CA ASP A 98 -9.62 12.04 -18.04
C ASP A 98 -10.91 11.40 -18.59
N ASN A 99 -11.10 10.07 -18.65
CA ASN A 99 -12.23 9.48 -19.42
C ASN A 99 -12.66 8.03 -19.08
N ASP A 100 -12.61 7.55 -17.84
CA ASP A 100 -13.13 6.20 -17.44
C ASP A 100 -12.63 5.01 -18.29
N LYS A 101 -11.52 5.17 -19.03
CA LYS A 101 -11.02 4.17 -19.99
C LYS A 101 -9.62 3.72 -19.63
N MET A 102 -9.47 2.41 -19.52
CA MET A 102 -8.20 1.73 -19.41
C MET A 102 -7.59 1.46 -20.80
N LEU A 103 -6.30 1.13 -20.82
CA LEU A 103 -5.67 0.60 -22.02
C LEU A 103 -6.36 -0.72 -22.40
N GLY A 104 -6.98 -0.76 -23.58
CA GLY A 104 -7.70 -1.94 -24.09
C GLY A 104 -9.24 -1.80 -24.11
N ASP A 105 -9.79 -0.62 -23.80
CA ASP A 105 -11.23 -0.31 -23.91
C ASP A 105 -11.63 0.19 -25.33
N ASP A 106 -11.04 -0.39 -26.37
CA ASP A 106 -11.35 -0.13 -27.79
C ASP A 106 -12.70 -0.71 -28.26
#